data_AF-A0A510KSN6-F1
#
_entry.id   AF-A0A510KSN6-F1
#
_cell.length_a   1.000
_cell.length_b   1.000
_cell.length_c   1.000
_cell.angle_alpha   90.00
_cell.angle_beta   90.00
_cell.angle_gamma   90.00
#
_symmetry.space_group_name_H-M   'P 1'
#
loop_
_entity.id
_entity.type
_entity.pdbx_description
1 polymer ?
#
loop_
_entity_poly.entity_id
_entity_poly.type
_entity_poly.pdbx_seq_one_letter_code
_entity_poly.pdbx_strand_id
1 'polypeptide(L)'
;MVVYPAIFHKSVEGGYVVVFPDFDYGATEGKSLEEAMEMAEDYIGTWLYDDFVNNRKLTVPSKLNDVSIEISEDEKEFYVEGESFKTLVALDMLKYVSECKNTVVRKNVSIPSWLNEMAKNQNLNFSQILQNALKQELKIEY
;
A
#
# COMPACT_ATOMS: atom_id res chain seq x y z
N MET A 1 -2.62 -3.82 -8.64
CA MET A 1 -2.81 -2.36 -8.68
C MET A 1 -4.17 -1.99 -8.10
N VAL A 2 -4.19 -1.03 -7.19
CA VAL A 2 -5.37 -0.37 -6.63
C VAL A 2 -5.29 1.13 -6.92
N VAL A 3 -6.42 1.82 -6.97
CA VAL A 3 -6.47 3.27 -7.24
C VAL A 3 -7.53 3.91 -6.37
N TYR A 4 -7.15 4.96 -5.64
CA TYR A 4 -8.04 5.70 -4.74
C TYR A 4 -8.03 7.20 -5.05
N PRO A 5 -9.17 7.88 -4.95
CA PRO A 5 -9.18 9.34 -4.97
C PRO A 5 -8.54 9.89 -3.69
N ALA A 6 -7.77 10.97 -3.84
CA ALA A 6 -7.18 11.71 -2.74
C ALA A 6 -7.42 13.21 -2.96
N ILE A 7 -7.51 13.95 -1.87
CA ILE A 7 -7.57 15.40 -1.85
C ILE A 7 -6.23 15.91 -1.31
N PHE A 8 -5.59 16.79 -2.06
CA PHE A 8 -4.36 17.47 -1.71
C PHE A 8 -4.70 18.91 -1.33
N HIS A 9 -4.55 19.23 -0.05
CA HIS A 9 -4.71 20.57 0.48
C HIS A 9 -3.38 21.29 0.51
N LYS A 10 -3.28 22.42 -0.20
CA LYS A 10 -2.10 23.27 -0.15
C LYS A 10 -2.03 23.95 1.22
N SER A 11 -1.00 23.67 2.02
CA SER A 11 -0.83 24.30 3.34
C SER A 11 -0.24 25.71 3.23
N VAL A 12 -0.71 26.62 4.09
CA VAL A 12 -0.16 27.99 4.22
C VAL A 12 1.28 27.99 4.72
N GLU A 13 1.71 26.94 5.43
CA GLU A 13 3.10 26.75 5.87
C GLU A 13 4.00 26.19 4.75
N GLY A 14 3.43 25.90 3.58
CA GLY A 14 4.08 25.23 2.46
C GLY A 14 3.79 23.72 2.43
N GLY A 15 4.15 23.07 1.34
CA GLY A 15 3.83 21.65 1.14
C GLY A 15 2.35 21.37 0.87
N TYR A 16 1.95 20.13 1.15
CA TYR A 16 0.60 19.60 0.96
C TYR A 16 0.22 18.64 2.08
N VAL A 17 -1.02 18.74 2.54
CA VAL A 17 -1.69 17.72 3.35
C VAL A 17 -2.56 16.89 2.43
N VAL A 18 -2.51 15.57 2.55
CA VAL A 18 -3.24 14.63 1.70
C VAL A 18 -4.21 13.82 2.55
N VAL A 19 -5.47 13.81 2.13
CA VAL A 19 -6.55 13.06 2.76
C VAL A 19 -7.22 12.15 1.75
N PHE A 20 -7.71 11.01 2.23
CA PHE A 20 -8.43 10.04 1.43
C PHE A 20 -9.87 9.93 1.96
N PRO A 21 -10.88 10.29 1.15
CA PRO A 21 -12.28 10.29 1.61
C PRO A 21 -12.83 8.90 1.92
N ASP A 22 -12.17 7.85 1.43
CA ASP A 22 -12.57 6.45 1.62
C ASP A 22 -12.00 5.82 2.90
N PHE A 23 -11.10 6.51 3.62
CA PHE A 23 -10.48 6.01 4.84
C PHE A 23 -10.82 6.93 6.02
N ASP A 24 -11.10 6.34 7.18
CA ASP A 24 -11.50 7.08 8.37
C ASP A 24 -10.32 7.85 8.98
N TYR A 25 -10.56 9.12 9.32
CA TYR A 25 -9.76 9.96 10.22
C TYR A 25 -8.24 9.81 10.10
N GLY A 26 -7.67 10.31 9.00
CA GLY A 26 -6.24 10.51 8.91
C GLY A 26 -5.82 11.31 7.69
N ALA A 27 -4.57 11.76 7.75
CA ALA A 27 -3.92 12.48 6.69
C ALA A 27 -2.44 12.06 6.63
N THR A 28 -1.82 12.36 5.50
CA THR A 28 -0.37 12.33 5.34
C THR A 28 0.07 13.67 4.75
N GLU A 29 1.37 13.94 4.68
CA GLU A 29 1.86 15.23 4.21
C GLU A 29 3.19 15.12 3.48
N GLY A 30 3.50 16.12 2.67
CA GLY A 30 4.80 16.25 2.00
C GLY A 30 5.14 17.71 1.72
N LYS A 31 6.44 18.04 1.69
CA LYS A 31 6.92 19.41 1.50
C LYS A 31 6.86 19.85 0.04
N SER A 32 6.88 18.89 -0.88
CA SER A 32 6.62 19.09 -2.31
C SER A 32 5.44 18.23 -2.78
N LEU A 33 4.99 18.45 -4.01
CA LEU A 33 3.91 17.64 -4.60
C LEU A 33 4.36 16.18 -4.80
N GLU A 34 5.61 15.99 -5.22
CA GLU A 34 6.23 14.68 -5.41
C GLU A 34 6.31 13.92 -4.09
N GLU A 35 6.84 14.56 -3.03
CA GLU A 35 6.90 13.96 -1.70
C GLU A 35 5.49 13.66 -1.18
N ALA A 36 4.52 14.57 -1.36
CA ALA A 36 3.15 14.32 -0.95
C ALA A 36 2.50 13.14 -1.69
N MET A 37 2.84 12.92 -2.96
CA MET A 37 2.37 11.76 -3.72
C MET A 37 3.00 10.46 -3.20
N GLU A 38 4.31 10.45 -2.95
CA GLU A 38 5.01 9.30 -2.36
C GLU A 38 4.42 8.95 -0.98
N MET A 39 4.17 9.97 -0.16
CA MET A 39 3.57 9.82 1.16
C MET A 39 2.10 9.38 1.08
N ALA A 40 1.37 9.77 0.05
CA ALA A 40 0.01 9.30 -0.22
C ALA A 40 -0.02 7.82 -0.62
N GLU A 41 0.93 7.37 -1.46
CA GLU A 41 1.10 5.96 -1.81
C GLU A 41 1.42 5.11 -0.57
N ASP A 42 2.34 5.56 0.29
CA ASP A 42 2.68 4.84 1.52
C ASP A 42 1.49 4.76 2.50
N TYR A 43 0.74 5.86 2.62
CA TYR A 43 -0.44 5.92 3.48
C TYR A 43 -1.50 4.88 3.09
N ILE A 44 -1.89 4.82 1.81
CA ILE A 44 -2.86 3.81 1.36
C ILE A 44 -2.31 2.40 1.40
N GLY A 45 -1.00 2.22 1.17
CA GLY A 45 -0.35 0.93 1.29
C GLY A 45 -0.41 0.40 2.72
N THR A 46 -0.18 1.26 3.70
CA THR A 46 -0.30 0.95 5.12
C THR A 46 -1.74 0.55 5.49
N TRP A 47 -2.73 1.36 5.08
CA TRP A 47 -4.14 1.10 5.35
C TRP A 47 -4.64 -0.22 4.78
N LEU A 48 -4.23 -0.56 3.55
CA LEU A 48 -4.71 -1.75 2.84
C LEU A 48 -3.89 -3.00 3.13
N TYR A 49 -2.77 -2.89 3.87
CA TYR A 49 -1.79 -3.95 4.04
C TYR A 49 -2.41 -5.24 4.60
N ASP A 50 -3.09 -5.14 5.74
CA ASP A 50 -3.59 -6.32 6.46
C ASP A 50 -4.68 -7.02 5.66
N ASP A 51 -5.58 -6.26 5.05
CA ASP A 51 -6.65 -6.84 4.23
C ASP A 51 -6.08 -7.50 2.97
N PHE A 52 -5.07 -6.89 2.35
CA PHE A 52 -4.39 -7.46 1.20
C PHE A 52 -3.69 -8.79 1.53
N VAL A 53 -2.86 -8.83 2.60
CA VAL A 53 -2.10 -10.03 2.98
C VAL A 53 -2.99 -11.16 3.48
N ASN A 54 -4.12 -10.84 4.12
CA ASN A 54 -5.07 -11.84 4.61
C ASN A 54 -6.16 -12.19 3.57
N ASN A 55 -6.05 -11.73 2.33
CA ASN A 55 -7.04 -11.93 1.26
C ASN A 55 -8.48 -11.56 1.69
N ARG A 56 -8.59 -10.47 2.45
CA ARG A 56 -9.87 -9.84 2.83
C ARG A 56 -10.28 -8.86 1.74
N LYS A 57 -11.55 -8.47 1.76
CA LYS A 57 -12.07 -7.48 0.82
C LYS A 57 -11.48 -6.11 1.18
N LEU A 58 -10.78 -5.50 0.23
CA LEU A 58 -10.29 -4.13 0.35
C LEU A 58 -11.47 -3.14 0.37
N THR A 59 -11.24 -1.96 0.95
CA THR A 59 -12.14 -0.81 0.84
C THR A 59 -12.49 -0.56 -0.63
N VAL A 60 -13.73 -0.16 -0.90
CA VAL A 60 -14.15 0.16 -2.27
C VAL A 60 -13.86 1.64 -2.50
N PRO A 61 -13.05 2.00 -3.51
CA PRO A 61 -12.73 3.40 -3.77
C PRO A 61 -13.96 4.15 -4.27
N SER A 62 -14.14 5.38 -3.80
CA SER A 62 -15.10 6.32 -4.35
C SER A 62 -14.69 6.72 -5.78
N LYS A 63 -15.66 7.17 -6.57
CA LYS A 63 -15.37 7.78 -7.87
C LYS A 63 -14.81 9.18 -7.63
N LEU A 64 -13.73 9.55 -8.31
CA LEU A 64 -13.12 10.88 -8.19
C LEU A 64 -14.13 12.03 -8.40
N ASN A 65 -15.09 11.86 -9.32
CA ASN A 65 -16.10 12.87 -9.60
C ASN A 65 -17.10 13.08 -8.44
N ASP A 66 -17.31 12.05 -7.62
CA ASP A 66 -18.24 12.09 -6.49
C ASP A 66 -17.56 12.67 -5.22
N VAL A 67 -16.23 12.81 -5.22
CA VAL A 67 -15.46 13.40 -4.11
C VAL A 67 -15.53 14.93 -4.16
N SER A 68 -16.05 15.57 -3.11
CA SER A 68 -15.98 17.01 -2.91
C SER A 68 -14.71 17.41 -2.15
N ILE A 69 -14.16 18.59 -2.46
CA ILE A 69 -13.11 19.20 -1.64
C ILE A 69 -13.84 20.02 -0.58
N GLU A 70 -13.91 19.49 0.63
CA GLU A 70 -14.56 20.13 1.76
C GLU A 70 -13.49 20.46 2.80
N ILE A 71 -13.43 21.74 3.18
CA ILE A 71 -12.57 22.26 4.24
C ILE A 71 -13.50 22.93 5.23
N SER A 72 -13.47 22.48 6.48
CA SER A 72 -14.32 23.05 7.53
C SER A 72 -13.91 24.51 7.82
N GLU A 73 -14.83 25.31 8.34
CA GLU A 73 -14.56 26.74 8.55
C GLU A 73 -13.39 27.00 9.52
N ASP A 74 -13.20 26.11 10.49
CA ASP A 74 -12.10 26.11 11.45
C ASP A 74 -10.76 25.65 10.85
N GLU A 75 -10.76 24.96 9.71
CA GLU A 75 -9.54 24.50 9.06
C GLU A 75 -9.07 25.41 7.91
N LYS A 76 -9.93 26.33 7.44
CA LYS A 76 -9.62 27.23 6.31
C LYS A 76 -8.35 28.06 6.52
N GLU A 77 -8.00 28.40 7.77
CA GLU A 77 -6.79 29.18 8.06
C GLU A 77 -5.49 28.42 7.79
N PHE A 78 -5.52 27.08 7.75
CA PHE A 78 -4.34 26.24 7.50
C PHE A 78 -4.07 26.00 6.01
N TYR A 79 -5.02 26.33 5.14
CA TYR A 79 -4.94 26.00 3.71
C TYR A 79 -5.02 27.23 2.82
N VAL A 80 -4.28 27.19 1.71
CA VAL A 80 -4.31 28.25 0.70
C VAL A 80 -5.60 28.12 -0.11
N GLU A 81 -6.44 29.17 -0.05
CA GLU A 81 -7.72 29.22 -0.74
C GLU A 81 -7.56 29.02 -2.25
N GLY A 82 -8.33 28.09 -2.83
CA GLY A 82 -8.33 27.80 -4.26
C GLY A 82 -7.16 26.96 -4.78
N GLU A 83 -6.18 26.61 -3.94
CA GLU A 83 -5.02 25.80 -4.34
C GLU A 83 -5.11 24.31 -3.94
N SER A 84 -6.21 23.91 -3.29
CA SER A 84 -6.50 22.50 -3.03
C SER A 84 -7.05 21.82 -4.28
N PHE A 85 -6.68 20.55 -4.52
CA PHE A 85 -7.16 19.78 -5.67
C PHE A 85 -7.36 18.30 -5.32
N LYS A 86 -8.10 17.58 -6.15
CA LYS A 86 -8.29 16.13 -6.02
C LYS A 86 -7.67 15.40 -7.20
N THR A 87 -7.09 14.23 -6.96
CA THR A 87 -6.50 13.37 -8.00
C THR A 87 -6.61 11.90 -7.61
N LEU A 88 -6.18 11.00 -8.51
CA LEU A 88 -6.07 9.58 -8.25
C LEU A 88 -4.64 9.24 -7.80
N VAL A 89 -4.55 8.42 -6.75
CA VAL A 89 -3.30 7.81 -6.29
C VAL A 89 -3.38 6.32 -6.61
N ALA A 90 -2.39 5.82 -7.35
CA ALA A 90 -2.32 4.42 -7.76
C ALA A 90 -1.23 3.72 -6.96
N LEU A 91 -1.51 2.50 -6.51
CA LEU A 91 -0.53 1.69 -5.77
C LEU A 91 -0.51 0.25 -6.30
N ASP A 92 0.68 -0.27 -6.53
CA ASP A 92 0.89 -1.70 -6.68
C ASP A 92 1.10 -2.36 -5.31
N MET A 93 0.02 -2.93 -4.76
CA MET A 93 0.05 -3.61 -3.46
C MET A 93 1.06 -4.76 -3.40
N LEU A 94 1.27 -5.51 -4.49
CA LEU A 94 2.24 -6.61 -4.48
C LEU A 94 3.65 -6.08 -4.31
N LYS A 95 3.99 -5.04 -5.09
CA LYS A 95 5.27 -4.34 -4.99
C LYS A 95 5.45 -3.74 -3.59
N TYR A 96 4.47 -2.99 -3.12
CA TYR A 96 4.49 -2.33 -1.81
C TYR A 96 4.75 -3.31 -0.66
N VAL A 97 4.00 -4.41 -0.60
CA VAL A 97 4.17 -5.44 0.45
C VAL A 97 5.56 -6.08 0.39
N SER A 98 6.06 -6.33 -0.83
CA SER A 98 7.36 -6.97 -1.02
C SER A 98 8.55 -6.07 -0.62
N GLU A 99 8.43 -4.76 -0.79
CA GLU A 99 9.48 -3.78 -0.49
C GLU A 99 9.41 -3.29 0.97
N CYS A 100 8.22 -2.97 1.47
CA CYS A 100 8.06 -2.34 2.80
C CYS A 100 8.03 -3.34 3.96
N LYS A 101 7.65 -4.62 3.74
CA LYS A 101 7.64 -5.65 4.81
C LYS A 101 8.38 -6.94 4.40
N ASN A 102 9.63 -6.80 3.97
CA ASN A 102 10.48 -7.93 3.57
C ASN A 102 11.05 -8.76 4.75
N THR A 103 10.27 -8.96 5.81
CA THR A 103 10.72 -9.76 6.97
C THR A 103 10.63 -11.25 6.65
N VAL A 104 11.74 -11.97 6.79
CA VAL A 104 11.76 -13.43 6.62
C VAL A 104 11.14 -14.10 7.85
N VAL A 105 10.04 -14.82 7.65
CA VAL A 105 9.38 -15.59 8.71
C VAL A 105 9.73 -17.07 8.59
N ARG A 106 10.24 -17.67 9.67
CA ARG A 106 10.50 -19.11 9.73
C ARG A 106 9.19 -19.90 9.68
N LYS A 107 9.09 -20.87 8.77
CA LYS A 107 7.98 -21.82 8.70
C LYS A 107 8.50 -23.23 8.97
N ASN A 108 7.75 -24.00 9.76
CA ASN A 108 7.97 -25.43 9.93
C ASN A 108 7.03 -26.17 8.98
N VAL A 109 7.56 -27.08 8.16
CA VAL A 109 6.81 -27.83 7.15
C VAL A 109 7.01 -29.33 7.36
N SER A 110 6.02 -30.11 6.98
CA SER A 110 6.09 -31.57 6.99
C SER A 110 6.15 -32.09 5.56
N ILE A 111 7.14 -32.92 5.26
CA ILE A 111 7.33 -33.57 3.97
C ILE A 111 7.65 -35.06 4.19
N PRO A 112 7.36 -35.94 3.22
CA PRO A 112 7.78 -37.33 3.32
C PRO A 112 9.29 -37.47 3.53
N SER A 113 9.70 -38.40 4.40
CA SER A 113 11.13 -38.60 4.72
C SER A 113 11.99 -38.91 3.48
N TRP A 114 11.47 -39.72 2.54
CA TRP A 114 12.17 -40.02 1.30
C TRP A 114 12.48 -38.77 0.47
N LEU A 115 11.57 -37.79 0.46
CA LEU A 115 11.74 -36.54 -0.29
C LEU A 115 12.78 -35.64 0.36
N ASN A 116 12.79 -35.59 1.70
CA ASN A 116 13.80 -34.85 2.46
C ASN A 116 15.21 -35.37 2.16
N GLU A 117 15.43 -36.69 2.22
CA GLU A 117 16.75 -37.28 1.98
C GLU A 117 17.20 -37.05 0.52
N MET A 118 16.30 -37.25 -0.46
CA MET A 118 16.61 -36.98 -1.87
C MET A 118 17.01 -35.52 -2.11
N ALA A 119 16.28 -34.56 -1.54
CA ALA A 119 16.55 -33.14 -1.70
C ALA A 119 17.84 -32.71 -1.00
N LYS A 120 18.14 -33.24 0.20
CA LYS A 120 19.40 -32.99 0.91
C LYS A 120 20.60 -33.53 0.13
N ASN A 121 20.51 -34.74 -0.42
CA ASN A 121 21.60 -35.34 -1.21
C ASN A 121 21.94 -34.53 -2.47
N GLN A 122 20.96 -33.79 -2.99
CA GLN A 122 21.14 -32.86 -4.12
C GLN A 122 21.48 -31.42 -3.69
N ASN A 123 21.69 -31.16 -2.39
CA ASN A 123 21.94 -29.84 -1.82
C ASN A 123 20.88 -28.79 -2.18
N LEU A 124 19.61 -29.20 -2.25
CA LEU A 124 18.51 -28.29 -2.60
C LEU A 124 18.21 -27.30 -1.45
N ASN A 125 17.93 -26.05 -1.81
CA ASN A 125 17.49 -25.03 -0.87
C ASN A 125 15.97 -25.08 -0.68
N PHE A 126 15.53 -25.76 0.37
CA PHE A 126 14.10 -25.90 0.71
C PHE A 126 13.38 -24.56 0.86
N SER A 127 14.04 -23.56 1.46
CA SER A 127 13.43 -22.23 1.66
C SER A 127 13.17 -21.55 0.32
N GLN A 128 14.16 -21.55 -0.58
CA GLN A 128 14.03 -20.95 -1.90
C GLN A 128 12.97 -21.67 -2.74
N ILE A 129 12.96 -23.00 -2.74
CA ILE A 129 11.98 -23.80 -3.47
C ILE A 129 10.56 -23.51 -2.96
N LEU A 130 10.37 -23.48 -1.65
CA LEU A 130 9.06 -23.14 -1.06
C LEU A 130 8.62 -21.73 -1.46
N GLN A 131 9.51 -20.74 -1.39
CA GLN A 131 9.21 -19.38 -1.82
C GLN A 131 8.83 -19.31 -3.31
N ASN A 132 9.56 -20.00 -4.17
CA ASN A 132 9.27 -20.03 -5.61
C ASN A 132 7.92 -20.69 -5.90
N ALA A 133 7.64 -21.83 -5.26
CA ALA A 133 6.37 -22.53 -5.41
C ALA A 133 5.18 -21.69 -4.93
N LEU A 134 5.32 -21.00 -3.79
CA LEU A 134 4.29 -20.08 -3.28
C LEU A 134 4.06 -18.91 -4.22
N LYS A 135 5.12 -18.28 -4.76
CA LYS A 135 4.99 -17.19 -5.73
C LYS A 135 4.29 -17.65 -7.00
N GLN A 136 4.63 -18.84 -7.51
CA GLN A 136 3.97 -19.44 -8.67
C GLN A 136 2.48 -19.68 -8.40
N GLU A 137 2.13 -20.28 -7.26
CA GLU A 137 0.73 -20.55 -6.88
C GLU A 137 -0.09 -19.26 -6.73
N LEU A 138 0.53 -18.23 -6.15
CA LEU A 138 -0.07 -16.90 -5.97
C LEU A 138 -0.03 -16.04 -7.24
N LYS A 139 0.53 -16.53 -8.35
CA LYS A 139 0.70 -15.81 -9.62
C LYS A 139 1.43 -14.46 -9.45
N ILE A 140 2.47 -14.46 -8.63
CA ILE A 140 3.36 -13.31 -8.41
C ILE A 140 4.55 -13.48 -9.35
N GLU A 141 4.62 -12.66 -10.41
CA GLU A 141 5.72 -12.66 -11.39
C GLU A 141 6.83 -11.67 -10.97
N TYR A 142 8.07 -11.95 -11.40
CA TYR A 142 9.23 -11.06 -11.32
C TYR A 142 9.58 -10.54 -12.71
#